data_AF-A0A6J4LUG3-F1
#
_entry.id   AF-A0A6J4LUG3-F1
#
_cell.length_a   1.000
_cell.length_b   1.000
_cell.length_c   1.000
_cell.angle_alpha   90.00
_cell.angle_beta   90.00
_cell.angle_gamma   90.00
#
_symmetry.space_group_name_H-M   'P 1'
#
loop_
_entity.id
_entity.type
_entity.pdbx_description
1 polymer ?
#
loop_
_entity_poly.entity_id
_entity_poly.type
_entity_poly.pdbx_seq_one_letter_code
_entity_poly.pdbx_strand_id
1 'polypeptide(L)' 'MPSGCGSPSCNRERGHTSPADWLLECRRRGWQPDGLAVLRALQALDRAIADRGGQRRARPYLAGQLRRMSREVDPS' A
#
# COMPACT_ATOMS: atom_id res chain seq x y z
N MET A 1 21.57 -13.92 0.07
CA MET A 1 20.15 -14.02 -0.32
C MET A 1 19.46 -12.76 0.16
N PRO A 2 19.16 -11.76 -0.68
CA PRO A 2 18.45 -10.58 -0.20
C PRO A 2 17.01 -11.00 0.10
N SER A 3 16.68 -10.98 1.39
CA SER A 3 15.35 -11.28 1.91
C SER A 3 14.32 -10.42 1.18
N GLY A 4 13.46 -11.08 0.40
CA GLY A 4 12.44 -10.43 -0.43
C GLY A 4 11.48 -9.59 0.40
N CYS A 5 11.09 -8.45 -0.16
CA CYS A 5 10.13 -7.53 0.40
C CYS A 5 8.74 -8.20 0.46
N GLY A 6 8.26 -8.49 1.67
CA GLY A 6 7.03 -9.27 1.91
C GLY A 6 6.95 -9.90 3.30
N SER A 7 8.02 -9.85 4.09
CA SER A 7 8.07 -10.37 5.46
C SER A 7 7.32 -9.48 6.47
N PRO A 8 6.75 -10.07 7.55
CA PRO A 8 6.05 -9.32 8.60
C PRO A 8 6.90 -8.27 9.31
N SER A 9 8.24 -8.40 9.26
CA SER A 9 9.18 -7.42 9.83
C SER A 9 9.19 -6.11 9.04
N CYS A 10 9.07 -6.17 7.71
CA CYS A 10 9.04 -4.99 6.86
C CYS A 10 7.79 -4.13 7.10
N ASN A 11 6.66 -4.77 7.40
CA ASN A 11 5.41 -4.06 7.73
C ASN A 11 5.46 -3.41 9.13
N ARG A 12 6.36 -3.87 10.02
CA ARG A 12 6.54 -3.38 11.39
C ARG A 12 7.37 -2.10 11.47
N GLU A 13 8.30 -1.90 10.53
CA GLU A 13 9.08 -0.65 10.37
C GLU A 13 8.27 0.51 9.75
N ARG A 14 7.09 0.24 9.18
CA ARG A 14 6.26 1.22 8.46
C ARG A 14 5.71 2.36 9.35
N GLY A 15 5.83 2.31 10.69
CA GLY A 15 5.18 3.25 11.63
C GLY A 15 4.81 4.63 11.06
N HIS A 16 3.51 4.87 10.83
CA HIS A 16 2.88 6.07 10.25
C HIS A 16 3.15 6.42 8.76
N THR A 17 4.03 5.73 8.06
CA THR A 17 4.33 5.96 6.64
C THR A 17 3.19 5.53 5.73
N SER A 18 2.80 6.33 4.74
CA SER A 18 1.74 5.92 3.80
C SER A 18 2.21 4.72 2.94
N PRO A 19 1.30 3.82 2.48
CA PRO A 19 1.68 2.69 1.62
C PRO A 19 2.54 3.10 0.41
N ALA A 20 2.22 4.23 -0.21
CA ALA A 20 3.00 4.77 -1.33
C ALA A 20 4.41 5.22 -0.92
N ASP A 21 4.54 5.93 0.21
CA ASP A 21 5.84 6.38 0.71
C ASP A 21 6.72 5.18 1.13
N TRP A 22 6.12 4.11 1.66
CA TRP A 22 6.83 2.88 2.00
C TRP A 22 7.35 2.13 0.76
N LEU A 23 6.56 2.07 -0.33
CA LEU A 23 7.04 1.49 -1.60
C LEU A 23 8.25 2.26 -2.14
N LEU A 24 8.20 3.59 -2.09
CA LEU A 24 9.30 4.44 -2.52
C LEU A 24 10.56 4.17 -1.68
N GLU A 25 10.43 4.09 -0.37
CA GLU A 25 11.53 3.78 0.54
C GLU A 25 12.13 2.38 0.28
N CYS A 26 11.28 1.37 0.06
CA CYS A 26 11.73 0.02 -0.30
C CYS A 26 12.55 0.05 -1.58
N ARG A 27 12.08 0.75 -2.62
CA ARG A 27 12.82 0.93 -3.88
C ARG A 27 14.15 1.65 -3.65
N ARG A 28 14.20 2.70 -2.83
CA ARG A 28 15.45 3.42 -2.47
C ARG A 28 16.45 2.50 -1.77
N ARG A 29 15.99 1.53 -0.99
CA ARG A 29 16.82 0.51 -0.33
C ARG A 29 17.25 -0.63 -1.26
N GLY A 30 16.85 -0.59 -2.53
CA GLY A 30 17.12 -1.64 -3.52
C GLY A 30 16.21 -2.86 -3.39
N TRP A 31 15.13 -2.76 -2.62
CA TRP A 31 14.12 -3.81 -2.53
C TRP A 31 13.11 -3.68 -3.67
N GLN A 32 12.55 -4.82 -4.08
CA GLN A 32 11.52 -4.90 -5.12
C GLN A 32 10.17 -5.24 -4.46
N PRO A 33 9.48 -4.25 -3.87
CA PRO A 33 8.17 -4.49 -3.29
C PRO A 33 7.12 -4.75 -4.37
N ASP A 34 6.19 -5.67 -4.10
CA ASP A 34 5.05 -5.91 -4.98
C ASP A 34 3.99 -4.81 -4.79
N GLY A 35 4.10 -3.76 -5.61
CA GLY A 35 3.13 -2.66 -5.62
C GLY A 35 1.72 -3.09 -6.04
N LEU A 36 1.59 -4.11 -6.90
CA LEU A 36 0.28 -4.62 -7.34
C LEU A 36 -0.43 -5.32 -6.19
N ALA A 37 0.29 -6.11 -5.39
CA ALA A 37 -0.26 -6.74 -4.20
C ALA A 37 -0.78 -5.71 -3.19
N VAL A 38 -0.02 -4.64 -2.93
CA VAL A 38 -0.44 -3.55 -2.03
C VAL A 38 -1.66 -2.82 -2.58
N LEU A 39 -1.71 -2.53 -3.89
CA LEU A 39 -2.86 -1.90 -4.54
C LEU A 39 -4.12 -2.77 -4.41
N ARG A 40 -4.01 -4.08 -4.66
CA ARG A 40 -5.12 -5.04 -4.52
C ARG A 40 -5.64 -5.09 -3.08
N ALA A 41 -4.75 -5.07 -2.09
CA ALA A 41 -5.14 -5.05 -0.68
C ALA A 41 -5.92 -3.78 -0.31
N LEU A 42 -5.50 -2.60 -0.81
CA LEU A 42 -6.20 -1.34 -0.59
C LEU A 42 -7.59 -1.32 -1.27
N GLN A 43 -7.72 -1.89 -2.47
CA GLN A 43 -9.00 -2.04 -3.16
C GLN A 43 -9.96 -2.98 -2.40
N ALA A 44 -9.44 -4.08 -1.86
CA ALA A 44 -10.22 -5.01 -1.04
C ALA A 44 -10.73 -4.34 0.24
N LEU A 45 -9.90 -3.49 0.87
CA LEU A 45 -10.30 -2.71 2.03
C LEU A 45 -11.40 -1.69 1.69
N ASP A 46 -11.28 -0.97 0.57
CA ASP A 46 -12.32 -0.01 0.15
C ASP A 46 -13.67 -0.70 -0.11
N ARG A 47 -13.66 -1.86 -0.78
CA ARG A 47 -14.87 -2.70 -0.96
C ARG A 47 -15.44 -3.17 0.37
N ALA A 48 -14.60 -3.67 1.27
CA ALA A 48 -15.04 -4.11 2.59
C ALA A 48 -15.72 -2.99 3.39
N ILE A 49 -15.22 -1.75 3.28
CA ILE A 49 -15.81 -0.56 3.92
C ILE A 49 -17.12 -0.16 3.23
N ALA A 50 -17.22 -0.34 1.91
CA ALA A 50 -18.43 -0.14 1.14
C ALA A 50 -19.57 -1.05 1.63
N ASP A 51 -19.25 -2.34 1.74
CA ASP A 51 -20.24 -3.40 1.98
C ASP A 51 -20.64 -3.45 3.46
N ARG A 52 -19.67 -3.39 4.38
CA ARG A 52 -19.89 -3.57 5.82
C ARG A 52 -20.19 -2.27 6.57
N GLY A 53 -19.82 -1.11 6.01
CA GLY A 53 -19.91 0.15 6.72
C GLY A 53 -18.95 0.25 7.91
N GLY A 54 -19.20 1.17 8.85
CA GLY A 54 -18.38 1.36 10.07
C GLY A 54 -17.14 2.25 9.91
N GLN A 55 -16.51 2.28 8.74
CA GLN A 55 -15.28 3.04 8.48
C GLN A 55 -15.44 4.07 7.34
N ARG A 56 -16.68 4.54 7.07
CA ARG A 56 -16.96 5.44 5.92
C ARG A 56 -16.12 6.73 5.92
N ARG A 57 -15.74 7.24 7.10
CA ARG A 57 -14.85 8.42 7.23
C ARG A 57 -13.42 8.17 6.74
N ALA A 58 -12.98 6.92 6.63
CA ALA A 58 -11.66 6.57 6.10
C ALA A 58 -11.61 6.57 4.57
N ARG A 59 -12.77 6.57 3.88
CA ARG A 59 -12.85 6.49 2.41
C ARG A 59 -12.12 7.61 1.68
N PRO A 60 -12.18 8.90 2.09
CA PRO A 60 -11.44 9.96 1.42
C PRO A 60 -9.92 9.73 1.46
N TYR A 61 -9.39 9.31 2.61
CA TYR A 61 -7.97 8.97 2.76
C TYR A 61 -7.58 7.78 1.88
N LEU A 62 -8.39 6.71 1.91
CA LEU A 62 -8.21 5.51 1.09
C LEU A 62 -8.25 5.81 -0.42
N ALA A 63 -9.18 6.65 -0.86
CA ALA A 63 -9.28 7.07 -2.26
C ALA A 63 -8.03 7.86 -2.70
N GLY A 64 -7.50 8.74 -1.84
CA GLY A 64 -6.24 9.44 -2.09
C GLY A 64 -5.06 8.47 -2.22
N GLN A 65 -4.97 7.48 -1.33
CA GLN A 65 -3.94 6.45 -1.38
C GLN A 65 -4.04 5.56 -2.62
N LEU A 66 -5.25 5.16 -3.04
CA LEU A 66 -5.48 4.38 -4.25
C LEU A 66 -5.00 5.12 -5.51
N ARG A 67 -5.31 6.42 -5.62
CA ARG A 67 -4.84 7.24 -6.76
C ARG A 67 -3.32 7.34 -6.82
N ARG A 68 -2.68 7.55 -5.66
CA ARG A 68 -1.23 7.64 -5.56
C ARG A 68 -0.57 6.31 -5.90
N MET A 69 -1.07 5.22 -5.32
CA MET A 69 -0.63 3.87 -5.61
C MET A 69 -0.76 3.52 -7.09
N SER A 70 -1.89 3.81 -7.72
CA SER A 70 -2.09 3.51 -9.16
C SER A 70 -1.01 4.14 -10.05
N ARG A 71 -0.51 5.33 -9.71
CA ARG A 71 0.60 5.98 -10.42
C ARG A 71 1.95 5.32 -10.15
N GLU A 72 2.13 4.77 -8.95
CA GLU A 72 3.36 4.10 -8.54
C GLU A 72 3.49 2.69 -9.13
N VAL A 73 2.37 2.01 -9.40
CA VAL A 73 2.37 0.65 -9.98
C VAL A 73 2.29 0.65 -11.50
N ASP A 74 1.97 1.79 -12.12
CA ASP A 74 1.94 1.97 -13.56
C ASP A 74 3.13 2.85 -13.99
N PRO A 75 4.34 2.29 -14.08
CA PRO A 75 5.46 3.00 -14.68
C PRO A 75 5.28 2.90 -16.20
N SER A 76 4.69 3.95 -16.79
CA SER A 76 4.91 4.24 -18.21
C SER A 76 6.40 4.48 -18.46
#